data_AF-A0A841JHV6-F1
#
_entry.id   AF-A0A841JHV6-F1
#
_cell.length_a   1.000
_cell.length_b   1.000
_cell.length_c   1.000
_cell.angle_alpha   90.00
_cell.angle_beta   90.00
_cell.angle_gamma   90.00
#
_symmetry.space_group_name_H-M   'P 1'
#
loop_
_entity.id
_entity.type
_entity.pdbx_description
1 polymer ?
#
loop_
_entity_poly.entity_id
_entity_poly.type
_entity_poly.pdbx_seq_one_letter_code
_entity_poly.pdbx_strand_id
1 'polypeptide(L)'
;MFKETIYKTLALGDRFNVAFPDKRIPNGYIDKTKTRIGITYTCFHDDRDSISIIPSVPIIEDALLNYPYLKLFEVKKKVTPEMIAEYLESDVQYKRIVTTPESFGKIISAAISIGKLQRLYETFFLYLDEAHCYASEAFRDDILIPFDYEHDYVYKFENMAMGTATSFQFSDPRIKNLSRYKMIYKEKFGKITIVNNYNPQAVMHQMLTNPDLFPGNVHIFFNSVTMIGQVIKVADISNVNIYCRDDERNMANLQDTSVFFKDRPREGEFQKFNFYSCRYNEGWDLKDDSTATIILLTDVRVPNSLIGIPFKGYQAV
;
A
#
# COMPACT_ATOMS: atom_id res chain seq x y z
N MET A 1 -1.24 22.62 11.96
CA MET A 1 -2.15 23.01 10.86
C MET A 1 -1.30 23.11 9.59
N PHE A 2 -1.81 22.67 8.43
CA PHE A 2 -1.07 22.82 7.16
C PHE A 2 -1.08 24.28 6.72
N LYS A 3 -0.13 24.68 5.86
CA LYS A 3 0.00 26.04 5.29
C LYS A 3 -1.31 26.50 4.67
N GLU A 4 -1.93 25.63 3.88
CA GLU A 4 -3.28 25.82 3.34
C GLU A 4 -3.97 24.47 3.17
N THR A 5 -5.31 24.46 3.08
CA THR A 5 -6.09 23.27 2.76
C THR A 5 -7.12 23.58 1.68
N ILE A 6 -6.98 22.91 0.55
CA ILE A 6 -7.83 23.00 -0.63
C ILE A 6 -8.74 21.77 -0.65
N TYR A 7 -10.05 22.00 -0.56
CA TYR A 7 -11.04 20.93 -0.56
C TYR A 7 -11.47 20.57 -1.98
N LYS A 8 -11.55 19.28 -2.28
CA LYS A 8 -12.02 18.73 -3.57
C LYS A 8 -13.23 17.85 -3.32
N THR A 9 -14.41 18.32 -3.71
CA THR A 9 -15.67 17.59 -3.50
C THR A 9 -15.92 16.60 -4.64
N LEU A 10 -16.11 15.33 -4.30
CA LEU A 10 -16.25 14.21 -5.24
C LEU A 10 -17.50 13.37 -4.93
N ALA A 11 -18.02 12.70 -5.95
CA ALA A 11 -18.88 11.52 -5.79
C ALA A 11 -18.02 10.26 -5.57
N LEU A 12 -18.58 9.19 -5.00
CA LEU A 12 -17.82 7.96 -4.72
C LEU A 12 -17.25 7.27 -5.98
N GLY A 13 -17.90 7.47 -7.14
CA GLY A 13 -17.45 6.93 -8.42
C GLY A 13 -16.41 7.81 -9.15
N ASP A 14 -16.17 9.03 -8.65
CA ASP A 14 -15.26 9.96 -9.31
C ASP A 14 -13.80 9.48 -9.23
N ARG A 15 -13.04 9.81 -10.27
CA ARG A 15 -11.62 9.51 -10.38
C ARG A 15 -10.78 10.76 -10.21
N PHE A 16 -9.47 10.59 -10.15
CA PHE A 16 -8.47 11.63 -9.91
C PHE A 16 -8.65 12.85 -10.82
N ASN A 17 -9.02 12.64 -12.08
CA ASN A 17 -9.23 13.68 -13.07
C ASN A 17 -10.42 14.62 -12.75
N VAL A 18 -11.37 14.20 -11.90
CA VAL A 18 -12.44 15.09 -11.44
C VAL A 18 -11.88 16.09 -10.42
N ALA A 19 -10.99 15.64 -9.52
CA ALA A 19 -10.31 16.51 -8.57
C ALA A 19 -9.26 17.41 -9.25
N PHE A 20 -8.57 16.87 -10.26
CA PHE A 20 -7.50 17.51 -11.01
C PHE A 20 -7.67 17.28 -12.52
N PRO A 21 -8.44 18.14 -13.21
CA PRO A 21 -8.76 18.01 -14.64
C PRO A 21 -7.54 17.88 -15.55
N ASP A 22 -6.42 18.50 -15.18
CA ASP A 22 -5.17 18.47 -15.95
C ASP A 22 -4.45 17.11 -15.89
N LYS A 23 -4.98 16.15 -15.13
CA LYS A 23 -4.41 14.79 -14.95
C LYS A 23 -2.95 14.83 -14.50
N ARG A 24 -2.60 15.82 -13.68
CA ARG A 24 -1.29 15.95 -13.06
C ARG A 24 -1.41 16.00 -11.55
N ILE A 25 -0.49 15.33 -10.88
CA ILE A 25 -0.42 15.34 -9.42
C ILE A 25 0.20 16.68 -9.00
N PRO A 26 -0.52 17.52 -8.23
CA PRO A 26 0.01 18.80 -7.78
C PRO A 26 1.07 18.60 -6.70
N ASN A 27 1.98 19.57 -6.55
CA ASN A 27 2.90 19.59 -5.42
C ASN A 27 2.13 19.75 -4.12
N GLY A 28 2.44 18.93 -3.12
CA GLY A 28 1.87 19.04 -1.77
C GLY A 28 1.38 17.72 -1.17
N TYR A 29 0.59 17.83 -0.11
CA TYR A 29 0.06 16.69 0.62
C TYR A 29 -1.37 16.37 0.15
N ILE A 30 -1.57 15.17 -0.40
CA ILE A 30 -2.82 14.73 -1.00
C ILE A 30 -3.49 13.69 -0.10
N ASP A 31 -4.52 14.14 0.60
CA ASP A 31 -5.42 13.30 1.38
C ASP A 31 -6.57 12.85 0.47
N LYS A 32 -6.39 11.66 -0.15
CA LYS A 32 -7.39 11.09 -1.06
C LYS A 32 -8.63 10.59 -0.32
N THR A 33 -8.56 10.36 0.99
CA THR A 33 -9.62 9.83 1.88
C THR A 33 -10.19 8.45 1.46
N LYS A 34 -10.09 8.03 0.20
CA LYS A 34 -10.44 6.71 -0.32
C LYS A 34 -9.30 6.19 -1.20
N THR A 35 -9.13 4.87 -1.22
CA THR A 35 -8.25 4.18 -2.16
C THR A 35 -8.81 4.26 -3.59
N ARG A 36 -8.04 3.81 -4.58
CA ARG A 36 -8.49 3.64 -5.98
C ARG A 36 -9.00 4.89 -6.71
N ILE A 37 -8.67 6.10 -6.23
CA ILE A 37 -8.95 7.35 -6.95
C ILE A 37 -8.10 7.51 -8.23
N GLY A 38 -6.94 6.85 -8.30
CA GLY A 38 -6.07 6.85 -9.50
C GLY A 38 -4.84 7.77 -9.45
N ILE A 39 -4.37 8.17 -8.26
CA ILE A 39 -3.13 8.97 -8.14
C ILE A 39 -1.93 8.18 -8.68
N THR A 40 -1.70 6.97 -8.19
CA THR A 40 -0.57 6.12 -8.60
C THR A 40 -0.61 5.86 -10.11
N TYR A 41 -1.79 5.56 -10.68
CA TYR A 41 -2.00 5.47 -12.12
C TYR A 41 -1.56 6.75 -12.84
N THR A 42 -2.00 7.92 -12.34
CA THR A 42 -1.64 9.21 -12.93
C THR A 42 -0.13 9.45 -12.87
N CYS A 43 0.55 9.08 -11.79
CA CYS A 43 1.99 9.22 -11.66
C CYS A 43 2.75 8.44 -12.75
N PHE A 44 2.30 7.23 -13.06
CA PHE A 44 2.94 6.40 -14.09
C PHE A 44 2.65 6.88 -15.51
N HIS A 45 1.54 7.58 -15.73
CA HIS A 45 1.08 8.02 -17.06
C HIS A 45 1.38 9.49 -17.36
N ASP A 46 1.87 10.26 -16.40
CA ASP A 46 2.21 11.67 -16.62
C ASP A 46 3.43 11.79 -17.57
N ASP A 47 3.41 12.84 -18.37
CA ASP A 47 4.45 13.19 -19.33
C ASP A 47 5.50 14.08 -18.65
N ARG A 48 6.15 13.52 -17.62
CA ARG A 48 7.27 14.13 -16.88
C ARG A 48 8.22 13.07 -16.31
N ASP A 49 9.47 13.48 -16.12
CA ASP A 49 10.42 12.69 -15.33
C ASP A 49 9.90 12.58 -13.89
N SER A 50 9.82 11.35 -13.36
CA SER A 50 9.25 11.08 -12.05
C SER A 50 9.96 9.94 -11.31
N ILE A 51 9.95 10.06 -9.98
CA ILE A 51 10.33 9.02 -9.05
C ILE A 51 9.13 8.74 -8.15
N SER A 52 8.60 7.52 -8.21
CA SER A 52 7.52 7.07 -7.34
C SER A 52 8.10 6.17 -6.26
N ILE A 53 8.08 6.63 -5.01
CA ILE A 53 8.44 5.82 -3.85
C ILE A 53 7.16 5.14 -3.35
N ILE A 54 7.13 3.81 -3.42
CA ILE A 54 5.96 2.99 -3.13
C ILE A 54 6.34 1.96 -2.05
N PRO A 55 5.84 2.10 -0.80
CA PRO A 55 6.15 1.17 0.27
C PRO A 55 5.72 -0.28 -0.02
N SER A 56 4.61 -0.48 -0.72
CA SER A 56 4.05 -1.80 -1.02
C SER A 56 4.57 -2.38 -2.33
N VAL A 57 5.35 -3.45 -2.25
CA VAL A 57 5.93 -4.18 -3.39
C VAL A 57 4.85 -4.71 -4.36
N PRO A 58 3.73 -5.30 -3.91
CA PRO A 58 2.64 -5.72 -4.78
C PRO A 58 2.13 -4.63 -5.74
N ILE A 59 2.05 -3.36 -5.30
CA ILE A 59 1.62 -2.25 -6.17
C ILE A 59 2.56 -2.09 -7.37
N ILE A 60 3.87 -2.23 -7.13
CA ILE A 60 4.89 -2.13 -8.19
C ILE A 60 4.75 -3.33 -9.14
N GLU A 61 4.60 -4.53 -8.61
CA GLU A 61 4.45 -5.77 -9.40
C GLU A 61 3.19 -5.72 -10.27
N ASP A 62 2.06 -5.29 -9.70
CA ASP A 62 0.81 -5.11 -10.43
C ASP A 62 0.94 -4.03 -11.52
N ALA A 63 1.66 -2.93 -11.25
CA ALA A 63 1.88 -1.88 -12.24
C ALA A 63 2.71 -2.38 -13.43
N LEU A 64 3.78 -3.14 -13.17
CA LEU A 64 4.63 -3.74 -14.21
C LEU A 64 3.86 -4.75 -15.07
N LEU A 65 2.98 -5.54 -14.43
CA LEU A 65 2.16 -6.53 -15.12
C LEU A 65 1.06 -5.89 -15.97
N ASN A 66 0.36 -4.89 -15.44
CA ASN A 66 -0.79 -4.27 -16.11
C ASN A 66 -0.40 -3.19 -17.12
N TYR A 67 0.77 -2.56 -16.96
CA TYR A 67 1.24 -1.47 -17.82
C TYR A 67 2.64 -1.72 -18.42
N PRO A 68 2.89 -2.86 -19.07
CA PRO A 68 4.21 -3.20 -19.61
C PRO A 68 4.70 -2.19 -20.67
N TYR A 69 3.76 -1.51 -21.35
CA TYR A 69 4.05 -0.48 -22.35
C TYR A 69 4.69 0.79 -21.77
N LEU A 70 4.51 1.06 -20.47
CA LEU A 70 5.10 2.25 -19.82
C LEU A 70 6.60 2.10 -19.55
N LYS A 71 7.14 0.88 -19.63
CA LYS A 71 8.56 0.57 -19.38
C LYS A 71 9.07 1.22 -18.08
N LEU A 72 8.31 1.05 -16.99
CA LEU A 72 8.69 1.56 -15.67
C LEU A 72 10.04 0.97 -15.25
N PHE A 73 10.95 1.82 -14.80
CA PHE A 73 12.26 1.39 -14.32
C PHE A 73 12.16 1.07 -12.83
N GLU A 74 12.02 -0.22 -12.53
CA GLU A 74 11.90 -0.73 -11.18
C GLU A 74 13.24 -0.77 -10.46
N VAL A 75 13.37 0.00 -9.37
CA VAL A 75 14.55 0.00 -8.51
C VAL A 75 14.23 -0.73 -7.21
N LYS A 76 14.65 -2.00 -7.15
CA LYS A 76 14.55 -2.89 -5.98
C LYS A 76 15.92 -3.46 -5.59
N LYS A 77 15.95 -4.47 -4.73
CA LYS A 77 17.18 -5.07 -4.15
C LYS A 77 18.25 -5.43 -5.21
N LYS A 78 17.86 -5.99 -6.36
CA LYS A 78 18.80 -6.49 -7.40
C LYS A 78 19.35 -5.41 -8.34
N VAL A 79 18.77 -4.22 -8.38
CA VAL A 79 19.25 -3.13 -9.24
C VAL A 79 20.41 -2.41 -8.58
N THR A 80 21.48 -2.15 -9.33
CA THR A 80 22.69 -1.48 -8.85
C THR A 80 22.69 0.02 -9.21
N PRO A 81 23.44 0.87 -8.50
CA PRO A 81 23.58 2.28 -8.85
C PRO A 81 24.06 2.51 -10.30
N GLU A 82 24.91 1.64 -10.84
CA GLU A 82 25.42 1.74 -12.22
C GLU A 82 24.29 1.57 -13.25
N MET A 83 23.42 0.58 -13.07
CA MET A 83 22.25 0.39 -13.93
C MET A 83 21.30 1.60 -13.87
N ILE A 84 21.15 2.21 -12.69
CA ILE A 84 20.34 3.42 -12.52
C ILE A 84 20.99 4.60 -13.24
N ALA A 85 22.31 4.76 -13.13
CA ALA A 85 23.06 5.79 -13.83
C ALA A 85 22.88 5.68 -15.35
N GLU A 86 23.09 4.50 -15.93
CA GLU A 86 22.84 4.23 -17.35
C GLU A 86 21.40 4.61 -17.76
N TYR A 87 20.41 4.25 -16.94
CA TYR A 87 19.02 4.63 -17.20
C TYR A 87 18.81 6.14 -17.18
N LEU A 88 19.39 6.85 -16.21
CA LEU A 88 19.32 8.33 -16.10
C LEU A 88 20.03 9.03 -17.27
N GLU A 89 21.01 8.40 -17.91
CA GLU A 89 21.74 8.94 -19.07
C GLU A 89 21.14 8.58 -20.42
N SER A 90 20.31 7.54 -20.49
CA SER A 90 19.68 7.10 -21.75
C SER A 90 18.74 8.15 -22.37
N ASP A 91 18.34 7.93 -23.61
CA ASP A 91 17.41 8.83 -24.34
C ASP A 91 15.92 8.55 -24.04
N VAL A 92 15.61 7.70 -23.05
CA VAL A 92 14.22 7.43 -22.66
C VAL A 92 13.51 8.74 -22.29
N GLN A 93 12.50 9.10 -23.07
CA GLN A 93 11.63 10.24 -22.81
C GLN A 93 10.71 9.95 -21.62
N TYR A 94 10.69 10.88 -20.65
CA TYR A 94 9.98 10.73 -19.38
C TYR A 94 10.50 9.53 -18.58
N LYS A 95 11.55 9.78 -17.80
CA LYS A 95 12.12 8.81 -16.86
C LYS A 95 11.08 8.47 -15.81
N ARG A 96 10.69 7.20 -15.71
CA ARG A 96 9.66 6.72 -14.78
C ARG A 96 10.28 5.70 -13.85
N ILE A 97 10.85 6.18 -12.76
CA ILE A 97 11.47 5.33 -11.75
C ILE A 97 10.41 4.95 -10.71
N VAL A 98 10.27 3.66 -10.43
CA VAL A 98 9.44 3.15 -9.34
C VAL A 98 10.33 2.41 -8.36
N THR A 99 10.28 2.77 -7.09
CA THR A 99 11.22 2.27 -6.07
C THR A 99 10.50 2.00 -4.76
N THR A 100 11.07 1.11 -3.94
CA THR A 100 10.72 1.05 -2.52
C THR A 100 11.48 2.13 -1.74
N PRO A 101 11.04 2.51 -0.53
CA PRO A 101 11.78 3.45 0.32
C PRO A 101 13.23 3.00 0.58
N GLU A 102 13.45 1.71 0.83
CA GLU A 102 14.76 1.14 1.16
C GLU A 102 15.74 1.19 -0.01
N SER A 103 15.22 1.17 -1.25
CA SER A 103 16.04 1.22 -2.46
C SER A 103 16.26 2.65 -2.96
N PHE A 104 15.59 3.64 -2.39
CA PHE A 104 15.63 5.04 -2.84
C PHE A 104 17.05 5.63 -2.80
N GLY A 105 17.84 5.31 -1.76
CA GLY A 105 19.22 5.78 -1.64
C GLY A 105 20.10 5.43 -2.85
N LYS A 106 19.83 4.32 -3.54
CA LYS A 106 20.57 3.92 -4.75
C LYS A 106 20.40 4.91 -5.89
N ILE A 107 19.23 5.54 -6.01
CA ILE A 107 18.95 6.56 -7.04
C ILE A 107 19.78 7.80 -6.76
N ILE A 108 19.87 8.20 -5.49
CA ILE A 108 20.69 9.33 -5.07
C ILE A 108 22.18 9.05 -5.33
N SER A 109 22.68 7.88 -4.94
CA SER A 109 24.07 7.47 -5.22
C SER A 109 24.37 7.44 -6.71
N ALA A 110 23.47 6.91 -7.53
CA ALA A 110 23.60 6.90 -8.98
C ALA A 110 23.68 8.32 -9.54
N ALA A 111 22.75 9.21 -9.15
CA ALA A 111 22.74 10.60 -9.60
C ALA A 111 23.99 11.38 -9.18
N ILE A 112 24.55 11.11 -7.99
CA ILE A 112 25.84 11.66 -7.55
C ILE A 112 26.96 11.19 -8.47
N SER A 113 27.03 9.89 -8.76
CA SER A 113 28.13 9.30 -9.54
C SER A 113 28.28 9.90 -10.96
N ILE A 114 27.18 10.35 -11.55
CA ILE A 114 27.16 10.96 -12.89
C ILE A 114 26.99 12.50 -12.84
N GLY A 115 27.09 13.12 -11.67
CA GLY A 115 26.98 14.57 -11.53
C GLY A 115 25.59 15.14 -11.86
N LYS A 116 24.52 14.34 -11.79
CA LYS A 116 23.14 14.74 -12.11
C LYS A 116 22.22 14.89 -10.89
N LEU A 117 22.77 14.89 -9.67
CA LEU A 117 21.96 15.04 -8.44
C LEU A 117 21.10 16.31 -8.45
N GLN A 118 21.66 17.46 -8.87
CA GLN A 118 20.91 18.71 -8.90
C GLN A 118 19.75 18.67 -9.92
N ARG A 119 20.02 18.12 -11.11
CA ARG A 119 18.98 17.89 -12.13
C ARG A 119 17.85 17.01 -11.56
N LEU A 120 18.19 15.96 -10.81
CA LEU A 120 17.20 15.10 -10.17
C LEU A 120 16.26 15.93 -9.28
N TYR A 121 16.82 16.79 -8.41
CA TYR A 121 16.04 17.61 -7.48
C TYR A 121 15.20 18.70 -8.16
N GLU A 122 15.71 19.34 -9.20
CA GLU A 122 15.03 20.46 -9.87
C GLU A 122 13.96 19.97 -10.87
N THR A 123 14.24 18.89 -11.60
CA THR A 123 13.45 18.51 -12.78
C THR A 123 12.52 17.31 -12.58
N PHE A 124 12.84 16.38 -11.68
CA PHE A 124 11.99 15.22 -11.45
C PHE A 124 10.85 15.57 -10.49
N PHE A 125 9.68 15.00 -10.75
CA PHE A 125 8.60 14.97 -9.78
C PHE A 125 8.76 13.77 -8.83
N LEU A 126 8.86 14.05 -7.53
CA LEU A 126 8.91 13.03 -6.49
C LEU A 126 7.51 12.73 -5.95
N TYR A 127 7.05 11.50 -6.08
CA TYR A 127 5.80 11.05 -5.47
C TYR A 127 6.07 10.04 -4.35
N LEU A 128 5.62 10.35 -3.14
CA LEU A 128 5.60 9.42 -2.02
C LEU A 128 4.19 8.86 -1.88
N ASP A 129 4.00 7.61 -2.30
CA ASP A 129 2.72 6.91 -2.17
C ASP A 129 2.54 6.35 -0.75
N GLU A 130 1.28 6.11 -0.39
CA GLU A 130 0.87 5.63 0.93
C GLU A 130 1.61 6.31 2.09
N ALA A 131 1.60 7.64 2.09
CA ALA A 131 2.39 8.48 2.99
C ALA A 131 2.25 8.13 4.49
N HIS A 132 1.14 7.50 4.88
CA HIS A 132 0.92 7.03 6.24
C HIS A 132 1.87 5.93 6.70
N CYS A 133 2.43 5.12 5.79
CA CYS A 133 3.41 4.10 6.14
C CYS A 133 4.65 4.73 6.79
N TYR A 134 5.12 5.89 6.31
CA TYR A 134 6.26 6.58 6.91
C TYR A 134 6.00 7.06 8.36
N ALA A 135 4.74 7.18 8.77
CA ALA A 135 4.39 7.54 10.15
C ALA A 135 4.08 6.34 11.04
N SER A 136 3.56 5.24 10.46
CA SER A 136 2.99 4.12 11.21
C SER A 136 3.81 2.83 11.12
N GLU A 137 4.69 2.71 10.13
CA GLU A 137 5.52 1.53 9.88
C GLU A 137 6.99 1.77 10.17
N ALA A 138 7.33 2.69 11.08
CA ALA A 138 8.72 2.98 11.45
C ALA A 138 9.50 1.77 12.03
N PHE A 139 8.81 0.68 12.36
CA PHE A 139 9.43 -0.61 12.70
C PHE A 139 10.05 -1.33 11.51
N ARG A 140 9.69 -0.95 10.28
CA ARG A 140 10.26 -1.49 9.04
C ARG A 140 11.59 -0.79 8.81
N ASP A 141 12.66 -1.56 8.91
CA ASP A 141 14.01 -1.09 8.65
C ASP A 141 14.07 -0.31 7.33
N ASP A 142 14.79 0.80 7.34
CA ASP A 142 15.07 1.62 6.16
C ASP A 142 13.85 2.28 5.48
N ILE A 143 12.62 2.16 6.03
CA ILE A 143 11.44 2.82 5.45
C ILE A 143 11.57 4.35 5.43
N LEU A 144 12.37 4.91 6.34
CA LEU A 144 12.59 6.35 6.48
C LEU A 144 13.80 6.86 5.69
N ILE A 145 14.51 6.03 4.92
CA ILE A 145 15.61 6.49 4.05
C ILE A 145 15.26 7.71 3.19
N PRO A 146 14.06 7.82 2.59
CA PRO A 146 13.70 9.03 1.84
C PRO A 146 13.77 10.33 2.67
N PHE A 147 13.53 10.22 3.97
CA PHE A 147 13.57 11.31 4.94
C PHE A 147 14.88 11.39 5.73
N ASP A 148 15.92 10.64 5.32
CA ASP A 148 17.21 10.55 6.02
C ASP A 148 17.62 11.90 6.64
N TYR A 149 17.67 11.94 7.96
CA TYR A 149 17.81 13.17 8.75
C TYR A 149 19.11 13.91 8.45
N GLU A 150 20.15 13.22 7.99
CA GLU A 150 21.43 13.87 7.65
C GLU A 150 21.35 14.60 6.30
N HIS A 151 20.52 14.12 5.38
CA HIS A 151 20.56 14.55 3.98
C HIS A 151 19.25 15.17 3.48
N ASP A 152 18.14 14.98 4.18
CA ASP A 152 16.81 15.53 3.87
C ASP A 152 16.40 15.33 2.41
N TYR A 153 16.68 14.15 1.83
CA TYR A 153 16.61 13.92 0.39
C TYR A 153 15.30 14.37 -0.24
N VAL A 154 14.16 13.95 0.33
CA VAL A 154 12.84 14.30 -0.21
C VAL A 154 12.62 15.82 -0.25
N TYR A 155 13.09 16.55 0.76
CA TYR A 155 12.85 18.00 0.87
C TYR A 155 13.72 18.84 -0.06
N LYS A 156 14.71 18.23 -0.72
CA LYS A 156 15.52 18.88 -1.74
C LYS A 156 14.84 18.92 -3.11
N PHE A 157 13.82 18.10 -3.34
CA PHE A 157 13.06 18.13 -4.59
C PHE A 157 12.16 19.38 -4.66
N GLU A 158 12.26 20.13 -5.76
CA GLU A 158 11.40 21.29 -6.00
C GLU A 158 9.94 20.88 -6.26
N ASN A 159 9.75 19.69 -6.86
CA ASN A 159 8.46 19.17 -7.25
C ASN A 159 8.19 17.85 -6.53
N MET A 160 7.31 17.88 -5.52
CA MET A 160 7.00 16.72 -4.68
C MET A 160 5.53 16.69 -4.29
N ALA A 161 4.96 15.48 -4.27
CA ALA A 161 3.73 15.21 -3.56
C ALA A 161 3.80 13.97 -2.66
N MET A 162 2.99 13.99 -1.61
CA MET A 162 2.77 12.85 -0.71
C MET A 162 1.29 12.46 -0.77
N GLY A 163 0.96 11.23 -1.12
CA GLY A 163 -0.43 10.76 -1.26
C GLY A 163 -0.81 9.73 -0.20
N THR A 164 -2.00 9.84 0.39
CA THR A 164 -2.52 8.81 1.31
C THR A 164 -4.05 8.82 1.40
N ALA A 165 -4.66 7.63 1.50
CA ALA A 165 -6.08 7.49 1.85
C ALA A 165 -6.32 7.58 3.35
N THR A 166 -5.26 7.37 4.15
CA THR A 166 -5.32 7.39 5.60
C THR A 166 -4.43 8.52 6.09
N SER A 167 -4.99 9.71 6.27
CA SER A 167 -4.16 10.85 6.71
C SER A 167 -3.67 10.65 8.14
N PHE A 168 -2.34 10.64 8.33
CA PHE A 168 -1.69 10.68 9.64
C PHE A 168 -1.19 12.09 9.96
N GLN A 169 -0.95 12.35 11.24
CA GLN A 169 -0.20 13.53 11.65
C GLN A 169 1.28 13.20 11.68
N PHE A 170 2.07 13.94 10.90
CA PHE A 170 3.52 13.81 10.90
C PHE A 170 4.16 14.69 11.97
N SER A 171 5.24 14.18 12.57
CA SER A 171 6.07 14.91 13.53
C SER A 171 6.92 15.98 12.85
N ASP A 172 7.40 15.72 11.63
CA ASP A 172 8.21 16.66 10.85
C ASP A 172 7.39 17.93 10.49
N PRO A 173 7.80 19.12 10.94
CA PRO A 173 7.08 20.36 10.69
C PRO A 173 7.10 20.77 9.21
N ARG A 174 8.06 20.31 8.41
CA ARG A 174 8.18 20.69 6.99
C ARG A 174 7.02 20.16 6.15
N ILE A 175 6.46 19.02 6.52
CA ILE A 175 5.24 18.48 5.87
C ILE A 175 4.07 19.43 6.05
N LYS A 176 4.00 20.17 7.17
CA LYS A 176 2.94 21.17 7.40
C LYS A 176 3.10 22.39 6.48
N ASN A 177 4.26 22.62 5.90
CA ASN A 177 4.48 23.71 4.95
C ASN A 177 3.94 23.40 3.55
N LEU A 178 3.61 22.13 3.27
CA LEU A 178 2.96 21.73 2.03
C LEU A 178 1.51 22.21 1.98
N SER A 179 1.05 22.57 0.78
CA SER A 179 -0.38 22.74 0.51
C SER A 179 -1.08 21.40 0.66
N ARG A 180 -2.18 21.34 1.42
CA ARG A 180 -2.98 20.13 1.55
C ARG A 180 -4.13 20.13 0.55
N TYR A 181 -4.23 19.09 -0.27
CA TYR A 181 -5.41 18.79 -1.06
C TYR A 181 -6.21 17.72 -0.36
N LYS A 182 -7.43 18.03 0.11
CA LYS A 182 -8.29 17.09 0.82
C LYS A 182 -9.52 16.76 0.01
N MET A 183 -9.69 15.48 -0.27
CA MET A 183 -10.86 14.97 -0.98
C MET A 183 -11.97 14.78 0.03
N ILE A 184 -13.15 15.27 -0.31
CA ILE A 184 -14.37 15.08 0.47
C ILE A 184 -15.42 14.46 -0.43
N TYR A 185 -16.08 13.42 0.08
CA TYR A 185 -17.08 12.70 -0.68
C TYR A 185 -18.48 13.12 -0.23
N LYS A 186 -19.40 13.27 -1.20
CA LYS A 186 -20.79 13.68 -0.93
C LYS A 186 -21.55 12.58 -0.20
N GLU A 187 -21.25 11.33 -0.52
CA GLU A 187 -21.90 10.15 0.00
C GLU A 187 -21.18 9.60 1.23
N LYS A 188 -21.93 8.88 2.07
CA LYS A 188 -21.35 8.11 3.17
C LYS A 188 -20.68 6.86 2.61
N PHE A 189 -19.55 6.52 3.21
CA PHE A 189 -18.88 5.24 2.98
C PHE A 189 -19.77 4.11 3.54
N GLY A 190 -19.55 2.88 3.08
CA GLY A 190 -20.33 1.71 3.48
C GLY A 190 -20.39 1.51 5.01
N LYS A 191 -21.23 0.57 5.45
CA LYS A 191 -21.39 0.25 6.87
C LYS A 191 -20.40 -0.85 7.28
N ILE A 192 -19.87 -0.72 8.49
CA ILE A 192 -19.03 -1.75 9.13
C ILE A 192 -19.75 -2.23 10.39
N THR A 193 -19.83 -3.54 10.58
CA THR A 193 -20.32 -4.14 11.81
C THR A 193 -19.14 -4.42 12.75
N ILE A 194 -19.21 -3.90 13.97
CA ILE A 194 -18.20 -4.16 15.00
C ILE A 194 -18.73 -5.26 15.92
N VAL A 195 -17.99 -6.36 15.99
CA VAL A 195 -18.25 -7.45 16.95
C VAL A 195 -17.18 -7.39 18.03
N ASN A 196 -17.56 -7.02 19.25
CA ASN A 196 -16.65 -7.00 20.40
C ASN A 196 -16.88 -8.25 21.25
N ASN A 197 -15.82 -9.01 21.51
CA ASN A 197 -15.85 -10.19 22.36
C ASN A 197 -14.52 -10.34 23.09
N TYR A 198 -14.55 -10.78 24.35
CA TYR A 198 -13.34 -11.05 25.13
C TYR A 198 -12.52 -12.23 24.57
N ASN A 199 -13.12 -13.05 23.68
CA ASN A 199 -12.45 -14.12 22.95
C ASN A 199 -12.76 -14.07 21.45
N PRO A 200 -12.09 -13.20 20.68
CA PRO A 200 -12.28 -13.08 19.23
C PRO A 200 -12.02 -14.39 18.47
N GLN A 201 -11.11 -15.23 18.98
CA GLN A 201 -10.80 -16.54 18.38
C GLN A 201 -11.98 -17.52 18.47
N ALA A 202 -12.75 -17.50 19.57
CA ALA A 202 -13.96 -18.32 19.70
C ALA A 202 -15.06 -17.88 18.73
N VAL A 203 -15.21 -16.57 18.53
CA VAL A 203 -16.13 -16.02 17.52
C VAL A 203 -15.69 -16.46 16.12
N MET A 204 -14.39 -16.38 15.82
CA MET A 204 -13.83 -16.85 14.56
C MET A 204 -14.10 -18.34 14.36
N HIS A 205 -13.87 -19.16 15.38
CA HIS A 205 -14.17 -20.59 15.31
C HIS A 205 -15.65 -20.86 15.00
N GLN A 206 -16.59 -20.14 15.62
CA GLN A 206 -18.01 -20.23 15.28
C GLN A 206 -18.29 -19.83 13.82
N MET A 207 -17.68 -18.76 13.33
CA MET A 207 -17.85 -18.34 11.93
C MET A 207 -17.30 -19.38 10.94
N LEU A 208 -16.13 -19.96 11.24
CA LEU A 208 -15.48 -20.96 10.39
C LEU A 208 -16.25 -22.29 10.34
N THR A 209 -16.84 -22.70 11.46
CA THR A 209 -17.60 -23.96 11.59
C THR A 209 -19.06 -23.84 11.14
N ASN A 210 -19.52 -22.62 10.81
CA ASN A 210 -20.86 -22.34 10.28
C ASN A 210 -20.78 -21.55 8.96
N PRO A 211 -20.20 -22.15 7.89
CA PRO A 211 -19.95 -21.46 6.61
C PRO A 211 -21.21 -20.90 5.94
N ASP A 212 -22.38 -21.48 6.21
CA ASP A 212 -23.67 -21.06 5.66
C ASP A 212 -24.15 -19.70 6.18
N LEU A 213 -23.51 -19.16 7.23
CA LEU A 213 -23.71 -17.77 7.67
C LEU A 213 -23.29 -16.75 6.59
N PHE A 214 -22.43 -17.16 5.66
CA PHE A 214 -21.90 -16.31 4.61
C PHE A 214 -22.38 -16.82 3.25
N PRO A 215 -23.08 -16.01 2.45
CA PRO A 215 -23.55 -16.44 1.13
C PRO A 215 -22.40 -16.65 0.13
N GLY A 216 -21.34 -15.82 0.20
CA GLY A 216 -20.17 -15.89 -0.66
C GLY A 216 -18.89 -16.34 0.06
N ASN A 217 -17.75 -16.06 -0.58
CA ASN A 217 -16.43 -16.26 0.01
C ASN A 217 -16.18 -15.30 1.18
N VAL A 218 -15.33 -15.71 2.12
CA VAL A 218 -14.97 -14.92 3.29
C VAL A 218 -13.49 -14.60 3.25
N HIS A 219 -13.15 -13.31 3.24
CA HIS A 219 -11.78 -12.79 3.26
C HIS A 219 -11.44 -12.31 4.66
N ILE A 220 -10.57 -13.06 5.35
CA ILE A 220 -10.22 -12.86 6.75
C ILE A 220 -8.83 -12.27 6.83
N PHE A 221 -8.75 -11.00 7.17
CA PHE A 221 -7.48 -10.32 7.45
C PHE A 221 -7.13 -10.57 8.91
N PHE A 222 -6.03 -11.28 9.13
CA PHE A 222 -5.54 -11.62 10.45
C PHE A 222 -4.01 -11.69 10.41
N ASN A 223 -3.35 -10.67 10.97
CA ASN A 223 -1.93 -10.45 10.73
C ASN A 223 -1.01 -11.59 11.23
N SER A 224 -1.44 -12.38 12.21
CA SER A 224 -0.61 -13.42 12.83
C SER A 224 -0.70 -14.74 12.05
N VAL A 225 0.34 -15.02 11.26
CA VAL A 225 0.46 -16.27 10.47
C VAL A 225 0.37 -17.52 11.37
N THR A 226 1.01 -17.50 12.53
CA THR A 226 0.92 -18.59 13.51
C THR A 226 -0.53 -18.84 13.93
N MET A 227 -1.28 -17.79 14.23
CA MET A 227 -2.66 -17.95 14.65
C MET A 227 -3.59 -18.35 13.50
N ILE A 228 -3.32 -17.90 12.27
CA ILE A 228 -4.04 -18.37 11.08
C ILE A 228 -3.99 -19.91 11.02
N GLY A 229 -2.79 -20.50 11.12
CA GLY A 229 -2.64 -21.95 11.12
C GLY A 229 -3.38 -22.62 12.28
N GLN A 230 -3.34 -22.03 13.47
CA GLN A 230 -4.05 -22.57 14.64
C GLN A 230 -5.57 -22.54 14.49
N VAL A 231 -6.17 -21.44 14.03
CA VAL A 231 -7.63 -21.36 13.88
C VAL A 231 -8.16 -22.32 12.83
N ILE A 232 -7.42 -22.50 11.72
CA ILE A 232 -7.74 -23.46 10.68
C ILE A 232 -7.70 -24.88 11.26
N LYS A 233 -6.62 -25.22 11.97
CA LYS A 233 -6.45 -26.55 12.58
C LYS A 233 -7.50 -26.86 13.64
N VAL A 234 -7.85 -25.88 14.49
CA VAL A 234 -8.87 -26.05 15.54
C VAL A 234 -10.29 -26.13 14.96
N ALA A 235 -10.57 -25.39 13.88
CA ALA A 235 -11.85 -25.47 13.18
C ALA A 235 -11.98 -26.72 12.28
N ASP A 236 -10.87 -27.43 12.02
CA ASP A 236 -10.79 -28.61 11.16
C ASP A 236 -11.39 -28.38 9.76
N ILE A 237 -10.99 -27.27 9.12
CA ILE A 237 -11.46 -26.87 7.79
C ILE A 237 -10.37 -26.99 6.73
N SER A 238 -10.76 -27.33 5.51
CA SER A 238 -9.85 -27.54 4.36
C SER A 238 -10.18 -26.69 3.13
N ASN A 239 -11.37 -26.09 3.07
CA ASN A 239 -11.78 -25.17 2.01
C ASN A 239 -11.19 -23.77 2.29
N VAL A 240 -9.86 -23.69 2.26
CA VAL A 240 -9.08 -22.55 2.73
C VAL A 240 -7.94 -22.20 1.79
N ASN A 241 -7.71 -20.90 1.58
CA ASN A 241 -6.42 -20.37 1.08
C ASN A 241 -5.74 -19.52 2.16
N ILE A 242 -4.41 -19.55 2.21
CA ILE A 242 -3.58 -18.70 3.07
C ILE A 242 -2.66 -17.85 2.20
N TYR A 243 -2.71 -16.54 2.38
CA TYR A 243 -1.90 -15.56 1.69
C TYR A 243 -1.03 -14.80 2.69
N CYS A 244 0.27 -15.10 2.70
CA CYS A 244 1.28 -14.42 3.50
C CYS A 244 2.55 -14.18 2.68
N ARG A 245 3.60 -13.63 3.29
CA ARG A 245 4.92 -13.58 2.64
C ARG A 245 5.46 -15.01 2.51
N ASP A 246 5.96 -15.34 1.32
CA ASP A 246 6.72 -16.56 1.09
C ASP A 246 8.08 -16.45 1.75
N ASP A 247 8.18 -16.97 2.97
CA ASP A 247 9.43 -17.10 3.71
C ASP A 247 9.39 -18.31 4.65
N GLU A 248 10.56 -18.89 4.91
CA GLU A 248 10.71 -20.13 5.70
C GLU A 248 10.08 -20.03 7.09
N ARG A 249 10.13 -18.83 7.71
CA ARG A 249 9.56 -18.60 9.03
C ARG A 249 8.04 -18.69 9.01
N ASN A 250 7.39 -18.12 7.99
CA ASN A 250 5.94 -18.24 7.82
C ASN A 250 5.52 -19.67 7.53
N MET A 251 6.26 -20.41 6.70
CA MET A 251 5.96 -21.82 6.44
C MET A 251 6.09 -22.67 7.71
N ALA A 252 7.14 -22.44 8.52
CA ALA A 252 7.30 -23.09 9.81
C ALA A 252 6.17 -22.74 10.80
N ASN A 253 5.70 -21.48 10.81
CA ASN A 253 4.58 -21.04 11.64
C ASN A 253 3.24 -21.70 11.24
N LEU A 254 3.04 -22.01 9.96
CA LEU A 254 1.83 -22.66 9.45
C LEU A 254 1.82 -24.18 9.68
N GLN A 255 2.99 -24.82 9.83
CA GLN A 255 3.11 -26.27 10.02
C GLN A 255 2.32 -27.03 8.92
N ASP A 256 1.49 -28.00 9.30
CA ASP A 256 0.68 -28.80 8.37
C ASP A 256 -0.31 -27.96 7.54
N THR A 257 -0.71 -26.78 8.02
CA THR A 257 -1.62 -25.89 7.27
C THR A 257 -0.92 -25.13 6.13
N SER A 258 0.41 -25.23 6.02
CA SER A 258 1.17 -24.66 4.90
C SER A 258 0.71 -25.20 3.53
N VAL A 259 0.05 -26.36 3.48
CA VAL A 259 -0.56 -26.91 2.25
C VAL A 259 -1.62 -25.99 1.63
N PHE A 260 -2.22 -25.11 2.42
CA PHE A 260 -3.20 -24.12 1.97
C PHE A 260 -2.55 -22.81 1.50
N PHE A 261 -1.22 -22.69 1.59
CA PHE A 261 -0.51 -21.51 1.12
C PHE A 261 -0.69 -21.31 -0.39
N LYS A 262 -0.89 -20.06 -0.77
CA LYS A 262 -0.90 -19.60 -2.15
C LYS A 262 0.03 -18.38 -2.27
N ASP A 263 0.83 -18.38 -3.33
CA ASP A 263 1.79 -17.30 -3.61
C ASP A 263 1.12 -15.92 -3.65
N ARG A 264 -0.01 -15.80 -4.36
CA ARG A 264 -0.79 -14.56 -4.48
C ARG A 264 -2.29 -14.81 -4.64
N PRO A 265 -3.16 -13.89 -4.17
CA PRO A 265 -4.59 -13.93 -4.46
C PRO A 265 -4.85 -13.69 -5.94
N ARG A 266 -5.77 -14.46 -6.53
CA ARG A 266 -6.19 -14.33 -7.92
C ARG A 266 -7.71 -14.49 -8.01
N GLU A 267 -8.31 -13.64 -8.83
CA GLU A 267 -9.75 -13.70 -9.11
C GLU A 267 -10.13 -15.09 -9.64
N GLY A 268 -11.17 -15.69 -9.07
CA GLY A 268 -11.63 -17.04 -9.42
C GLY A 268 -10.89 -18.20 -8.74
N GLU A 269 -9.82 -17.95 -7.98
CA GLU A 269 -9.07 -18.99 -7.25
C GLU A 269 -9.37 -19.02 -5.74
N PHE A 270 -10.31 -18.19 -5.27
CA PHE A 270 -10.68 -18.11 -3.86
C PHE A 270 -11.42 -19.35 -3.38
N GLN A 271 -11.16 -19.73 -2.13
CA GLN A 271 -11.87 -20.78 -1.41
C GLN A 271 -12.97 -20.15 -0.55
N LYS A 272 -13.75 -20.97 0.16
CA LYS A 272 -14.78 -20.48 1.08
C LYS A 272 -14.19 -19.52 2.12
N PHE A 273 -13.02 -19.85 2.67
CA PHE A 273 -12.28 -18.99 3.59
C PHE A 273 -10.90 -18.65 3.03
N ASN A 274 -10.53 -17.38 3.05
CA ASN A 274 -9.26 -16.88 2.53
C ASN A 274 -8.60 -16.02 3.59
N PHE A 275 -7.45 -16.46 4.11
CA PHE A 275 -6.73 -15.75 5.17
C PHE A 275 -5.61 -14.89 4.61
N TYR A 276 -5.49 -13.67 5.13
CA TYR A 276 -4.52 -12.67 4.69
C TYR A 276 -3.71 -12.16 5.89
N SER A 277 -2.38 -12.25 5.78
CA SER A 277 -1.49 -11.58 6.73
C SER A 277 -1.25 -10.11 6.34
N CYS A 278 -0.45 -9.39 7.14
CA CYS A 278 -0.18 -7.97 6.93
C CYS A 278 0.37 -7.61 5.54
N ARG A 279 1.00 -8.56 4.84
CA ARG A 279 1.45 -8.38 3.44
C ARG A 279 0.34 -7.88 2.52
N TYR A 280 -0.90 -8.30 2.79
CA TYR A 280 -2.05 -8.01 1.96
C TYR A 280 -3.00 -6.98 2.58
N ASN A 281 -2.60 -6.25 3.64
CA ASN A 281 -3.46 -5.18 4.17
C ASN A 281 -3.54 -3.96 3.23
N GLU A 282 -2.59 -3.83 2.32
CA GLU A 282 -2.47 -2.67 1.43
C GLU A 282 -1.94 -3.06 0.06
N GLY A 283 -2.27 -2.24 -0.95
CA GLY A 283 -1.58 -2.27 -2.22
C GLY A 283 -2.00 -3.35 -3.21
N TRP A 284 -3.22 -3.86 -3.08
CA TRP A 284 -3.87 -4.71 -4.08
C TRP A 284 -5.38 -4.46 -4.07
N ASP A 285 -6.04 -4.74 -5.19
CA ASP A 285 -7.49 -4.65 -5.32
C ASP A 285 -8.10 -6.06 -5.14
N LEU A 286 -8.82 -6.30 -4.05
CA LEU A 286 -9.61 -7.52 -3.88
C LEU A 286 -10.85 -7.47 -4.79
N LYS A 287 -10.96 -8.46 -5.69
CA LYS A 287 -12.09 -8.62 -6.61
C LYS A 287 -12.72 -9.98 -6.39
N ASP A 288 -13.89 -10.00 -5.77
CA ASP A 288 -14.73 -11.18 -5.62
C ASP A 288 -16.19 -10.79 -5.88
N ASP A 289 -17.10 -11.76 -5.80
CA ASP A 289 -18.53 -11.58 -5.97
C ASP A 289 -19.12 -10.63 -4.91
N SER A 290 -20.24 -9.98 -5.26
CA SER A 290 -20.98 -9.05 -4.39
C SER A 290 -21.47 -9.65 -3.07
N THR A 291 -21.53 -10.98 -2.96
CA THR A 291 -21.90 -11.73 -1.74
C THR A 291 -20.71 -12.02 -0.82
N ALA A 292 -19.49 -11.67 -1.23
CA ALA A 292 -18.28 -11.88 -0.43
C ALA A 292 -18.30 -11.04 0.86
N THR A 293 -17.68 -11.57 1.91
CA THR A 293 -17.58 -10.92 3.23
C THR A 293 -16.14 -10.65 3.59
N ILE A 294 -15.84 -9.42 4.04
CA ILE A 294 -14.53 -9.06 4.58
C ILE A 294 -14.61 -9.06 6.12
N ILE A 295 -13.69 -9.77 6.76
CA ILE A 295 -13.52 -9.79 8.21
C ILE A 295 -12.13 -9.29 8.56
N LEU A 296 -12.06 -8.23 9.38
CA LEU A 296 -10.82 -7.77 9.98
C LEU A 296 -10.76 -8.31 11.42
N LEU A 297 -9.88 -9.28 11.68
CA LEU A 297 -9.74 -9.89 13.00
C LEU A 297 -8.58 -9.26 13.77
N THR A 298 -8.86 -8.81 15.00
CA THR A 298 -7.88 -8.24 15.91
C THR A 298 -8.01 -8.90 17.30
N ASP A 299 -6.89 -9.26 17.93
CA ASP A 299 -6.88 -9.77 19.31
C ASP A 299 -5.68 -9.18 20.09
N VAL A 300 -5.96 -8.20 20.96
CA VAL A 300 -4.92 -7.48 21.73
C VAL A 300 -4.00 -8.37 22.58
N ARG A 301 -4.36 -9.64 22.82
CA ARG A 301 -3.54 -10.59 23.59
C ARG A 301 -2.62 -11.42 22.70
N VAL A 302 -2.82 -11.38 21.39
CA VAL A 302 -2.06 -12.14 20.40
C VAL A 302 -1.03 -11.22 19.74
N PRO A 303 0.27 -11.53 19.83
CA PRO A 303 1.31 -10.80 19.10
C PRO A 303 1.04 -10.78 17.59
N ASN A 304 1.30 -9.63 16.97
CA ASN A 304 1.17 -9.43 15.53
C ASN A 304 -0.23 -9.72 14.99
N SER A 305 -1.29 -9.57 15.79
CA SER A 305 -2.68 -9.73 15.32
C SER A 305 -3.39 -8.41 15.04
N LEU A 306 -2.88 -7.30 15.59
CA LEU A 306 -3.60 -6.03 15.59
C LEU A 306 -3.75 -5.50 14.18
N ILE A 307 -5.00 -5.18 13.83
CA ILE A 307 -5.34 -4.44 12.62
C ILE A 307 -5.96 -3.11 13.05
N GLY A 308 -5.49 -2.01 12.48
CA GLY A 308 -6.02 -0.68 12.75
C GLY A 308 -7.41 -0.48 12.16
N ILE A 309 -8.44 -1.08 12.76
CA ILE A 309 -9.85 -1.03 12.29
C ILE A 309 -10.32 0.39 11.94
N PRO A 310 -10.02 1.45 12.74
CA PRO A 310 -10.45 2.81 12.38
C PRO A 310 -9.94 3.31 11.03
N PHE A 311 -8.82 2.77 10.56
CA PHE A 311 -8.17 3.15 9.31
C PHE A 311 -8.44 2.10 8.23
N LYS A 312 -8.10 0.83 8.48
CA LYS A 312 -8.22 -0.27 7.53
C LYS A 312 -9.66 -0.67 7.25
N GLY A 313 -10.52 -0.62 8.27
CA GLY A 313 -11.96 -0.84 8.09
C GLY A 313 -12.56 0.23 7.18
N TYR A 314 -12.19 1.50 7.40
CA TYR A 314 -12.66 2.60 6.55
C TYR A 314 -12.17 2.49 5.09
N GLN A 315 -10.93 2.03 4.88
CA GLN A 315 -10.40 1.77 3.53
C GLN A 315 -11.08 0.58 2.81
N ALA A 316 -11.67 -0.35 3.55
CA ALA A 316 -12.33 -1.53 3.01
C ALA A 316 -13.76 -1.26 2.49
N VAL A 317 -14.33 -0.07 2.71
CA VAL A 317 -15.73 0.27 2.39
C VAL A 317 -15.94 1.35 1.31
#